data_AF-A0A6M5YWV2-F1
#
_entry.id   AF-A0A6M5YWV2-F1
#
_cell.length_a   1.000
_cell.length_b   1.000
_cell.length_c   1.000
_cell.angle_alpha   90.00
_cell.angle_beta   90.00
_cell.angle_gamma   90.00
#
_symmetry.space_group_name_H-M   'P 1'
#
loop_
_entity.id
_entity.type
_entity.pdbx_description
1 polymer ?
#
loop_
_entity_poly.entity_id
_entity_poly.type
_entity_poly.pdbx_seq_one_letter_code
_entity_poly.pdbx_strand_id
1 'polypeptide(L)'
;MSVSYKCTNPECGVTLKTPNRVAVGKSVKCPKCGKMFVPEPAPKEENAAGTLKLVDEPKKPEPPPVAPKKPYEDDDDEDAASVKRGYGVTAETEEEKAAAEKNKPTFTEVQDKFKKSARGPAMSLLVMPSNLLTGAGLLTGVAGLALFVNGMWPLVFNDAPPGEEEMEEAIVTMMMGIFTFFWGAMVCFGASQMQELSSYPWSLIGAIMGVVPLLVGIYCIVMLQNPKVKAGFEEMEGSAEEDEDDDGKGKKKEDDDDEDEDDDDDEDDEDDDDDDRPKKGKGRGKEKEKAGKGAKKAGKGPAKKSRGGDEDE
;
A
#
# COMPACT_ATOMS: atom_id res chain seq x y z
N MET A 1 -9.06 -17.58 24.46
CA MET A 1 -10.04 -18.20 25.38
C MET A 1 -9.79 -19.71 25.38
N SER A 2 -9.53 -20.34 26.53
CA SER A 2 -9.30 -21.78 26.60
C SER A 2 -10.58 -22.56 26.32
N VAL A 3 -10.51 -23.58 25.46
CA VAL A 3 -11.66 -24.44 25.13
C VAL A 3 -11.58 -25.73 25.93
N SER A 4 -12.69 -26.16 26.52
CA SER A 4 -12.78 -27.40 27.30
C SER A 4 -13.53 -28.49 26.52
N TYR A 5 -12.94 -29.69 26.44
CA TYR A 5 -13.56 -30.87 25.81
C TYR A 5 -13.78 -31.97 26.85
N LYS A 6 -14.95 -32.61 26.82
CA LYS A 6 -15.21 -33.80 27.65
C LYS A 6 -14.83 -35.06 26.89
N CYS A 7 -14.09 -35.96 27.54
CA CYS A 7 -13.77 -37.27 26.97
C CYS A 7 -15.05 -38.10 26.79
N THR A 8 -15.24 -38.70 25.61
CA THR A 8 -16.39 -39.54 25.25
C THR A 8 -16.39 -40.92 25.91
N ASN A 9 -15.31 -41.31 26.60
CA ASN A 9 -15.27 -42.59 27.32
C ASN A 9 -16.09 -42.47 28.62
N PRO A 10 -17.21 -43.21 28.79
CA PRO A 10 -18.12 -43.05 29.94
C PRO A 10 -17.45 -43.34 31.28
N GLU A 11 -16.41 -44.17 31.31
CA GLU A 11 -15.66 -44.48 32.52
C GLU A 11 -14.65 -43.38 32.90
N CYS A 12 -14.31 -42.46 31.97
CA CYS A 12 -13.26 -41.47 32.20
C CYS A 12 -13.80 -40.11 32.65
N GLY A 13 -14.77 -39.54 31.93
CA GLY A 13 -15.42 -38.26 32.27
C GLY A 13 -14.51 -37.03 32.38
N VAL A 14 -13.22 -37.12 32.03
CA VAL A 14 -12.26 -36.03 32.20
C VAL A 14 -12.52 -34.91 31.21
N THR A 15 -12.47 -33.68 31.71
CA THR A 15 -12.52 -32.46 30.89
C THR A 15 -11.10 -31.97 30.60
N LEU A 16 -10.71 -31.95 29.32
CA LEU A 16 -9.43 -31.46 28.84
C LEU A 16 -9.55 -29.98 28.48
N LYS A 17 -8.74 -29.12 29.12
CA LYS A 17 -8.61 -27.71 28.74
C LYS A 17 -7.42 -27.57 27.79
N THR A 18 -7.67 -27.13 26.56
CA THR A 18 -6.60 -26.78 25.63
C THR A 18 -6.56 -25.26 25.43
N PRO A 19 -5.36 -24.66 25.32
CA PRO A 19 -5.23 -23.22 25.08
C PRO A 19 -5.80 -22.83 23.70
N ASN A 20 -5.64 -23.71 22.71
CA ASN A 20 -6.15 -23.51 21.35
C ASN A 20 -7.29 -24.50 21.01
N ARG A 21 -8.21 -24.07 20.13
CA ARG A 21 -9.27 -24.93 19.59
C ARG A 21 -8.65 -25.95 18.64
N VAL A 22 -8.99 -27.22 18.81
CA VAL A 22 -8.47 -28.28 17.94
C VAL A 22 -9.18 -28.17 16.59
N ALA A 23 -8.42 -28.17 15.49
CA ALA A 23 -8.98 -28.08 14.15
C ALA A 23 -9.92 -29.27 13.88
N VAL A 24 -11.04 -28.99 13.20
CA VAL A 24 -12.02 -30.01 12.82
C VAL A 24 -11.32 -31.11 12.02
N GLY A 25 -11.45 -32.36 12.45
CA GLY A 25 -10.81 -33.53 11.82
C GLY A 25 -9.51 -34.00 12.49
N LYS A 26 -8.93 -33.27 13.45
CA LYS A 26 -7.79 -33.75 14.25
C LYS A 26 -8.28 -34.46 15.52
N SER A 27 -7.84 -35.69 15.75
CA SER A 27 -8.15 -36.46 16.96
C SER A 27 -7.26 -36.06 18.13
N VAL A 28 -7.84 -35.98 19.34
CA VAL A 28 -7.10 -35.70 20.58
C VAL A 28 -7.03 -36.97 21.43
N LYS A 29 -5.85 -37.30 21.97
CA LYS A 29 -5.67 -38.43 22.87
C LYS A 29 -5.99 -38.02 24.31
N CYS A 30 -6.89 -38.74 24.96
CA CYS A 30 -7.18 -38.50 26.37
C CYS A 30 -5.99 -38.96 27.24
N PRO A 31 -5.44 -38.13 28.15
CA PRO A 31 -4.30 -38.50 28.98
C PRO A 31 -4.64 -39.52 30.06
N LYS A 32 -5.92 -39.68 30.45
CA LYS A 32 -6.32 -40.66 31.47
C LYS A 32 -6.67 -42.04 30.91
N CYS A 33 -7.37 -42.12 29.78
CA CYS A 33 -7.81 -43.41 29.23
C CYS A 33 -7.13 -43.79 27.90
N GLY A 34 -6.29 -42.93 27.33
CA GLY A 34 -5.52 -43.20 26.11
C GLY A 34 -6.35 -43.30 24.81
N LYS A 35 -7.69 -43.33 24.89
CA LYS A 35 -8.56 -43.34 23.71
C LYS A 35 -8.46 -42.02 22.96
N MET A 36 -8.31 -42.11 21.65
CA MET A 36 -8.39 -40.98 20.73
C MET A 36 -9.87 -40.68 20.45
N PHE A 37 -10.26 -39.41 20.56
CA PHE A 37 -11.60 -38.97 20.20
C PHE A 37 -11.52 -37.73 19.32
N VAL A 38 -12.48 -37.59 18.41
CA VAL A 38 -12.65 -36.40 17.59
C VAL A 38 -13.66 -35.52 18.32
N PRO A 39 -13.31 -34.29 18.73
CA PRO A 39 -14.24 -33.40 19.38
C PRO A 39 -15.41 -33.10 18.44
N GLU A 40 -16.64 -33.45 18.84
CA GLU A 40 -17.82 -32.96 18.12
C GLU A 40 -17.83 -31.44 18.21
N PRO A 41 -18.01 -30.73 17.08
CA PRO A 41 -18.18 -29.29 17.11
C PRO A 41 -19.39 -29.02 17.99
N ALA A 42 -19.18 -28.30 19.11
CA ALA A 42 -20.28 -27.81 19.91
C ALA A 42 -21.34 -27.24 18.95
N PRO A 43 -22.63 -27.61 19.11
CA PRO A 43 -23.69 -27.11 18.24
C PRO A 43 -23.49 -25.60 18.18
N LYS A 44 -23.36 -25.07 16.95
CA LYS A 44 -23.26 -23.62 16.76
C LYS A 44 -24.46 -23.04 17.50
N GLU A 45 -24.23 -22.51 18.69
CA GLU A 45 -25.17 -21.58 19.30
C GLU A 45 -25.26 -20.47 18.27
N GLU A 46 -26.37 -20.48 17.54
CA GLU A 46 -26.89 -19.36 16.78
C GLU A 46 -27.09 -18.23 17.78
N ASN A 47 -25.98 -17.60 18.18
CA ASN A 47 -26.02 -16.30 18.81
C ASN A 47 -26.70 -15.41 17.79
N ALA A 48 -27.94 -15.08 18.13
CA ALA A 48 -28.84 -14.13 17.50
C ALA A 48 -28.23 -12.72 17.55
N ALA A 49 -27.07 -12.54 16.93
CA ALA A 49 -26.50 -11.27 16.55
C ALA A 49 -26.89 -11.05 15.10
N GLY A 50 -27.87 -10.15 14.91
CA GLY A 50 -28.59 -9.88 13.67
C GLY A 50 -27.75 -10.01 12.41
N THR A 51 -27.97 -11.09 11.68
CA THR A 51 -27.83 -11.11 10.24
C THR A 51 -28.88 -10.15 9.67
N LEU A 52 -28.44 -8.93 9.33
CA LEU A 52 -29.08 -8.16 8.29
C LEU A 52 -29.18 -9.07 7.06
N LYS A 53 -30.35 -9.66 6.86
CA LYS A 53 -30.77 -10.16 5.56
C LYS A 53 -30.65 -8.97 4.61
N LEU A 54 -29.60 -8.96 3.80
CA LEU A 54 -29.65 -8.26 2.53
C LEU A 54 -30.83 -8.88 1.79
N VAL A 55 -31.93 -8.14 1.84
CA VAL A 55 -33.04 -8.25 0.91
C VAL A 55 -32.42 -8.28 -0.48
N ASP A 56 -32.77 -9.32 -1.23
CA ASP A 56 -32.74 -9.39 -2.69
C ASP A 56 -32.64 -8.00 -3.31
N GLU A 57 -31.46 -7.67 -3.85
CA GLU A 57 -31.30 -6.48 -4.68
C GLU A 57 -32.26 -6.60 -5.87
N PRO A 58 -33.24 -5.70 -6.03
CA PRO A 58 -34.06 -5.68 -7.22
C PRO A 58 -33.16 -5.41 -8.42
N LYS A 59 -33.26 -6.32 -9.40
CA LYS A 59 -32.73 -6.25 -10.76
C LYS A 59 -32.48 -4.80 -11.19
N LYS A 60 -31.20 -4.42 -11.21
CA LYS A 60 -30.69 -3.13 -11.71
C LYS A 60 -31.35 -2.85 -13.08
N PRO A 61 -32.11 -1.75 -13.24
CA PRO A 61 -32.66 -1.38 -14.53
C PRO A 61 -31.52 -1.15 -15.52
N GLU A 62 -31.70 -1.67 -16.72
CA GLU A 62 -30.76 -1.52 -17.85
C GLU A 62 -30.43 -0.03 -18.03
N PRO A 63 -29.15 0.32 -18.23
CA PRO A 63 -28.78 1.71 -18.47
C PRO A 63 -29.46 2.21 -19.76
N PRO A 64 -30.01 3.44 -19.76
CA PRO A 64 -30.59 4.02 -20.96
C PRO A 64 -29.54 4.11 -22.07
N PRO A 65 -29.95 4.00 -23.35
CA PRO A 65 -29.05 4.05 -24.49
C PRO A 65 -28.22 5.33 -24.45
N VAL A 66 -26.90 5.15 -24.41
CA VAL A 66 -25.91 6.22 -24.41
C VAL A 66 -26.11 7.04 -25.69
N ALA A 67 -26.49 8.31 -25.52
CA ALA A 67 -26.61 9.26 -26.63
C ALA A 67 -25.25 9.39 -27.35
N PRO A 68 -25.25 9.49 -28.70
CA PRO A 68 -24.02 9.57 -29.49
C PRO A 68 -23.23 10.82 -29.10
N LYS A 69 -21.98 10.62 -28.64
CA LYS A 69 -21.04 11.70 -28.41
C LYS A 69 -20.73 12.36 -29.75
N LYS A 70 -20.88 13.69 -29.80
CA LYS A 70 -20.47 14.51 -30.94
C LYS A 70 -18.94 14.36 -31.13
N PRO A 71 -18.45 14.35 -32.39
CA PRO A 71 -17.01 14.34 -32.67
C PRO A 71 -16.37 15.59 -32.06
N TYR A 72 -15.31 15.37 -31.28
CA TYR A 72 -14.38 16.43 -30.90
C TYR A 72 -13.37 16.50 -32.04
N GLU A 73 -13.36 17.62 -32.78
CA GLU A 73 -12.25 17.98 -33.66
C GLU A 73 -11.07 18.35 -32.75
N ASP A 74 -10.13 17.42 -32.58
CA ASP A 74 -8.81 17.72 -32.02
C ASP A 74 -7.85 17.82 -33.20
N ASP A 75 -7.31 19.02 -33.34
CA ASP A 75 -6.59 19.60 -34.48
C ASP A 75 -5.09 19.28 -34.34
N ASP A 76 -4.75 17.99 -34.33
CA ASP A 76 -3.37 17.51 -34.26
C ASP A 76 -3.10 16.56 -35.45
N ASP A 77 -2.50 17.14 -36.49
CA ASP A 77 -2.06 16.53 -37.75
C ASP A 77 -0.93 15.50 -37.54
N GLU A 78 -1.16 14.47 -36.73
CA GLU A 78 -0.36 13.24 -36.76
C GLU A 78 -1.04 12.19 -37.67
N ASP A 79 -0.42 11.98 -38.84
CA ASP A 79 -0.69 10.97 -39.87
C ASP A 79 -1.63 9.80 -39.45
N ALA A 80 -2.91 9.96 -39.79
CA ALA A 80 -3.99 8.98 -39.58
C ALA A 80 -3.75 7.61 -40.25
N ALA A 81 -2.70 7.46 -41.06
CA ALA A 81 -2.33 6.20 -41.69
C ALA A 81 -1.54 5.25 -40.77
N SER A 82 -0.89 5.75 -39.71
CA SER A 82 -0.06 4.93 -38.82
C SER A 82 -0.85 4.27 -37.68
N VAL A 83 -1.84 4.96 -37.12
CA VAL A 83 -2.66 4.46 -36.00
C VAL A 83 -3.63 3.36 -36.44
N LYS A 84 -3.97 3.28 -37.73
CA LYS A 84 -4.82 2.19 -38.28
C LYS A 84 -4.14 0.82 -38.39
N ARG A 85 -2.82 0.73 -38.17
CA ARG A 85 -2.08 -0.55 -38.12
C ARG A 85 -1.64 -0.98 -36.73
N GLY A 86 -1.90 -0.17 -35.70
CA GLY A 86 -1.56 -0.50 -34.32
C GLY A 86 -2.61 -1.41 -33.70
N TYR A 87 -2.24 -2.69 -33.48
CA TYR A 87 -3.03 -3.69 -32.77
C TYR A 87 -4.48 -3.79 -33.24
N GLY A 88 -4.65 -4.25 -34.48
CA GLY A 88 -5.91 -4.87 -34.88
C GLY A 88 -6.16 -6.06 -33.96
N VAL A 89 -6.96 -5.85 -32.93
CA VAL A 89 -7.82 -6.89 -32.37
C VAL A 89 -8.60 -7.39 -33.58
N THR A 90 -8.11 -8.47 -34.19
CA THR A 90 -8.86 -9.23 -35.17
C THR A 90 -10.21 -9.46 -34.52
N ALA A 91 -11.26 -8.87 -35.08
CA ALA A 91 -12.61 -9.18 -34.69
C ALA A 91 -12.78 -10.66 -35.01
N GLU A 92 -12.50 -11.52 -34.02
CA GLU A 92 -12.70 -12.96 -34.11
C GLU A 92 -14.12 -13.16 -34.63
N THR A 93 -14.21 -13.82 -35.78
CA THR A 93 -15.48 -14.14 -36.43
C THR A 93 -16.37 -14.86 -35.42
N GLU A 94 -17.69 -14.66 -35.49
CA GLU A 94 -18.62 -15.23 -34.50
C GLU A 94 -18.48 -16.75 -34.33
N GLU A 95 -17.99 -17.46 -35.36
CA GLU A 95 -17.65 -18.88 -35.28
C GLU A 95 -16.44 -19.20 -34.37
N GLU A 96 -15.40 -18.36 -34.35
CA GLU A 96 -14.26 -18.54 -33.43
C GLU A 96 -14.62 -18.24 -31.98
N LYS A 97 -15.49 -17.25 -31.72
CA LYS A 97 -16.01 -17.00 -30.36
C LYS A 97 -16.84 -18.15 -29.83
N ALA A 98 -17.67 -18.78 -30.67
CA ALA A 98 -18.46 -19.94 -30.27
C ALA A 98 -17.60 -21.20 -30.05
N ALA A 99 -16.52 -21.37 -30.82
CA ALA A 99 -15.55 -22.43 -30.59
C ALA A 99 -14.72 -22.19 -29.32
N ALA A 100 -14.33 -20.94 -29.05
CA ALA A 100 -13.61 -20.55 -27.85
C ALA A 100 -14.47 -20.69 -26.57
N GLU A 101 -15.79 -20.46 -26.64
CA GLU A 101 -16.67 -20.73 -25.49
C GLU A 101 -16.81 -22.22 -25.18
N LYS A 102 -16.74 -23.09 -26.19
CA LYS A 102 -16.79 -24.56 -25.99
C LYS A 102 -15.45 -25.14 -25.54
N ASN A 103 -14.34 -24.50 -25.91
CA ASN A 103 -12.99 -24.89 -25.50
C ASN A 103 -12.45 -24.08 -24.33
N LYS A 104 -13.24 -23.20 -23.71
CA LYS A 104 -12.88 -22.64 -22.41
C LYS A 104 -12.71 -23.82 -21.46
N PRO A 105 -11.47 -24.14 -21.03
CA PRO A 105 -11.29 -25.20 -20.07
C PRO A 105 -12.12 -24.80 -18.87
N THR A 106 -13.16 -25.57 -18.57
CA THR A 106 -13.83 -25.47 -17.28
C THR A 106 -12.74 -25.85 -16.28
N PHE A 107 -12.07 -24.83 -15.74
CA PHE A 107 -11.18 -24.95 -14.61
C PHE A 107 -12.07 -25.44 -13.46
N THR A 108 -12.27 -26.76 -13.42
CA THR A 108 -12.84 -27.46 -12.30
C THR A 108 -11.92 -27.16 -11.14
N GLU A 109 -12.33 -26.16 -10.36
CA GLU A 109 -11.91 -25.92 -8.99
C GLU A 109 -10.43 -26.27 -8.79
N VAL A 110 -9.56 -25.57 -9.52
CA VAL A 110 -8.18 -25.46 -9.07
C VAL A 110 -8.30 -24.78 -7.73
N GLN A 111 -8.38 -25.59 -6.68
CA GLN A 111 -8.29 -25.14 -5.32
C GLN A 111 -7.08 -24.23 -5.31
N ASP A 112 -7.29 -22.94 -5.07
CA ASP A 112 -6.24 -22.01 -4.71
C ASP A 112 -5.55 -22.64 -3.50
N LYS A 113 -4.53 -23.48 -3.75
CA LYS A 113 -3.81 -24.23 -2.70
C LYS A 113 -3.08 -23.28 -1.77
N PHE A 114 -2.92 -22.04 -2.21
CA PHE A 114 -2.53 -20.92 -1.39
C PHE A 114 -3.80 -20.29 -0.83
N LYS A 115 -3.94 -20.31 0.50
CA LYS A 115 -4.95 -19.51 1.21
C LYS A 115 -4.91 -18.12 0.58
N LYS A 116 -6.03 -17.66 0.01
CA LYS A 116 -6.14 -16.33 -0.60
C LYS A 116 -5.49 -15.31 0.33
N SER A 117 -4.37 -14.74 -0.10
CA SER A 117 -3.57 -13.82 0.71
C SER A 117 -4.47 -12.72 1.26
N ALA A 118 -4.41 -12.49 2.57
CA ALA A 118 -5.15 -11.43 3.24
C ALA A 118 -4.58 -10.05 2.86
N ARG A 119 -3.35 -10.01 2.32
CA ARG A 119 -2.68 -8.81 1.81
C ARG A 119 -3.49 -8.02 0.79
N GLY A 120 -4.08 -8.70 -0.21
CA GLY A 120 -4.81 -8.03 -1.30
C GLY A 120 -6.00 -7.20 -0.79
N PRO A 121 -6.93 -7.81 -0.02
CA PRO A 121 -8.03 -7.07 0.60
C PRO A 121 -7.56 -5.97 1.56
N ALA A 122 -6.52 -6.21 2.36
CA ALA A 122 -5.98 -5.21 3.29
C ALA A 122 -5.44 -3.98 2.55
N MET A 123 -4.63 -4.20 1.51
CA MET A 123 -4.06 -3.12 0.71
C MET A 123 -5.16 -2.26 0.06
N SER A 124 -6.21 -2.89 -0.48
CA SER A 124 -7.34 -2.16 -1.10
C SER A 124 -8.07 -1.22 -0.13
N LEU A 125 -8.14 -1.59 1.15
CA LEU A 125 -8.76 -0.76 2.19
C LEU A 125 -7.85 0.39 2.65
N LEU A 126 -6.53 0.24 2.50
CA LEU A 126 -5.54 1.22 2.96
C LEU A 126 -5.12 2.25 1.91
N VAL A 127 -5.34 1.98 0.62
CA VAL A 127 -4.95 2.92 -0.45
C VAL A 127 -5.57 4.31 -0.23
N MET A 128 -6.87 4.39 0.07
CA MET A 128 -7.54 5.68 0.29
C MET A 128 -7.05 6.42 1.54
N PRO A 129 -7.07 5.83 2.76
CA PRO A 129 -6.58 6.52 3.95
C PRO A 129 -5.09 6.86 3.86
N SER A 130 -4.26 5.99 3.28
CA SER A 130 -2.84 6.29 3.11
C SER A 130 -2.63 7.47 2.16
N ASN A 131 -3.31 7.51 1.00
CA ASN A 131 -3.19 8.65 0.09
C ASN A 131 -3.64 9.97 0.72
N LEU A 132 -4.69 9.95 1.56
CA LEU A 132 -5.12 11.12 2.32
C LEU A 132 -4.07 11.54 3.36
N LEU A 133 -3.47 10.58 4.07
CA LEU A 133 -2.43 10.84 5.06
C LEU A 133 -1.15 11.38 4.40
N THR A 134 -0.72 10.81 3.27
CA THR A 134 0.37 11.34 2.44
C THR A 134 0.06 12.76 1.95
N GLY A 135 -1.16 13.00 1.48
CA GLY A 135 -1.61 14.34 1.09
C GLY A 135 -1.53 15.35 2.24
N ALA A 136 -1.96 14.94 3.44
CA ALA A 136 -1.86 15.76 4.65
C ALA A 136 -0.42 16.04 5.07
N GLY A 137 0.45 15.02 5.03
CA GLY A 137 1.88 15.16 5.32
C GLY A 137 2.58 16.08 4.32
N LEU A 138 2.30 15.93 3.02
CA LEU A 138 2.83 16.81 1.96
C LEU A 138 2.34 18.26 2.13
N LEU A 139 1.06 18.47 2.42
CA LEU A 139 0.54 19.82 2.67
C LEU A 139 1.22 20.46 3.88
N THR A 140 1.41 19.70 4.96
CA THR A 140 2.11 20.15 6.17
C THR A 140 3.58 20.47 5.88
N GLY A 141 4.25 19.63 5.08
CA GLY A 141 5.63 19.86 4.64
C GLY A 141 5.76 21.13 3.80
N VAL A 142 4.87 21.34 2.82
CA VAL A 142 4.85 22.57 2.01
C VAL A 142 4.54 23.79 2.87
N ALA A 143 3.63 23.69 3.84
CA ALA A 143 3.35 24.77 4.78
C ALA A 143 4.57 25.09 5.66
N GLY A 144 5.28 24.08 6.16
CA GLY A 144 6.53 24.26 6.91
C GLY A 144 7.62 24.96 6.09
N LEU A 145 7.78 24.57 4.82
CA LEU A 145 8.69 25.23 3.88
C LEU A 145 8.29 26.70 3.63
N ALA A 146 7.00 26.96 3.45
CA ALA A 146 6.49 28.32 3.25
C ALA A 146 6.71 29.20 4.49
N LEU A 147 6.49 28.66 5.70
CA LEU A 147 6.79 29.34 6.97
C LEU A 147 8.28 29.66 7.10
N PHE A 148 9.15 28.71 6.73
CA PHE A 148 10.59 28.92 6.74
C PHE A 148 11.00 30.04 5.79
N VAL A 149 10.53 30.02 4.53
CA VAL A 149 10.82 31.08 3.55
C VAL A 149 10.28 32.42 4.01
N ASN A 150 9.09 32.45 4.63
CA ASN A 150 8.52 33.67 5.18
C ASN A 150 9.35 34.25 6.34
N GLY A 151 9.88 33.42 7.22
CA GLY A 151 10.79 33.86 8.29
C GLY A 151 12.15 34.31 7.76
N MET A 152 12.64 33.69 6.70
CA MET A 152 13.92 34.06 6.05
C MET A 152 13.81 35.35 5.22
N TRP A 153 12.63 35.66 4.67
CA TRP A 153 12.40 36.81 3.78
C TRP A 153 12.87 38.17 4.35
N PRO A 154 12.50 38.59 5.58
CA PRO A 154 12.95 39.87 6.13
C PRO A 154 14.47 39.92 6.36
N LEU A 155 15.13 38.78 6.60
CA LEU A 155 16.58 38.73 6.79
C LEU A 155 17.36 38.91 5.48
N VAL A 156 16.78 38.48 4.36
CA VAL A 156 17.43 38.52 3.03
C VAL A 156 17.13 39.81 2.29
N PHE A 157 15.92 40.35 2.42
CA PHE A 157 15.43 41.43 1.55
C PHE A 157 15.25 42.79 2.24
N ASN A 158 15.44 42.91 3.56
CA ASN A 158 15.49 44.24 4.20
C ASN A 158 16.91 44.80 4.16
N ASP A 159 17.08 45.96 3.49
CA ASP A 159 18.33 46.71 3.46
C ASP A 159 18.70 47.34 4.82
N ALA A 160 17.73 47.49 5.71
CA ALA A 160 17.96 47.93 7.08
C ALA A 160 18.24 46.72 7.99
N PRO A 161 19.26 46.77 8.86
CA PRO A 161 19.49 45.70 9.81
C PRO A 161 18.23 45.51 10.68
N PRO A 162 17.66 44.30 10.74
CA PRO A 162 16.47 44.05 11.54
C PRO A 162 16.76 44.38 13.00
N GLY A 163 15.76 44.90 13.71
CA GLY A 163 15.86 45.07 15.16
C GLY A 163 16.12 43.72 15.84
N GLU A 164 16.72 43.73 17.04
CA GLU A 164 16.97 42.49 17.80
C GLU A 164 15.67 41.69 18.01
N GLU A 165 14.55 42.37 18.27
CA GLU A 165 13.23 41.74 18.40
C GLU A 165 12.76 41.08 17.09
N GLU A 166 12.92 41.74 15.94
CA GLU A 166 12.55 41.18 14.63
C GLU A 166 13.43 39.99 14.24
N MET A 167 14.71 40.03 14.62
CA MET A 167 15.64 38.93 14.38
C MET A 167 15.24 37.69 15.20
N GLU A 168 14.87 37.86 16.47
CA GLU A 168 14.38 36.76 17.30
C GLU A 168 13.10 36.14 16.75
N GLU A 169 12.14 36.97 16.33
CA GLU A 169 10.90 36.50 15.70
C GLU A 169 11.15 35.73 14.39
N ALA A 170 12.06 36.22 13.54
CA ALA A 170 12.45 35.56 12.31
C ALA A 170 13.10 34.19 12.59
N ILE A 171 14.02 34.11 13.54
CA ILE A 171 14.68 32.86 13.94
C ILE A 171 13.66 31.85 14.48
N VAL A 172 12.76 32.28 15.36
CA VAL A 172 11.71 31.39 15.91
C VAL A 172 10.79 30.88 14.80
N THR A 173 10.40 31.74 13.86
CA THR A 173 9.56 31.36 12.71
C THR A 173 10.28 30.37 11.79
N MET A 174 11.57 30.56 11.53
CA MET A 174 12.39 29.63 10.75
C MET A 174 12.50 28.26 11.44
N MET A 175 12.78 28.23 12.75
CA MET A 175 12.84 27.00 13.54
C MET A 175 11.50 26.25 13.54
N MET A 176 10.39 26.99 13.67
CA MET A 176 9.04 26.42 13.59
C MET A 176 8.74 25.85 12.19
N GLY A 177 9.19 26.52 11.12
CA GLY A 177 9.08 26.04 9.75
C GLY A 177 9.82 24.72 9.53
N ILE A 178 11.07 24.62 10.00
CA ILE A 178 11.89 23.39 9.92
C ILE A 178 11.22 22.26 10.71
N PHE A 179 10.79 22.51 11.94
CA PHE A 179 10.11 21.50 12.75
C PHE A 179 8.83 21.00 12.09
N THR A 180 8.03 21.91 11.53
CA THR A 180 6.79 21.58 10.80
C THR A 180 7.08 20.76 9.53
N PHE A 181 8.18 21.08 8.83
CA PHE A 181 8.63 20.31 7.67
C PHE A 181 9.00 18.87 8.04
N PHE A 182 9.81 18.69 9.09
CA PHE A 182 10.16 17.35 9.61
C PHE A 182 8.94 16.58 10.10
N TRP A 183 7.99 17.26 10.76
CA TRP A 183 6.72 16.66 11.17
C TRP A 183 5.94 16.14 9.97
N GLY A 184 5.80 16.96 8.91
CA GLY A 184 5.16 16.56 7.66
C GLY A 184 5.85 15.36 7.00
N ALA A 185 7.19 15.33 6.99
CA ALA A 185 7.98 14.22 6.47
C ALA A 185 7.74 12.92 7.27
N MET A 186 7.69 12.98 8.60
CA MET A 186 7.37 11.81 9.44
C MET A 186 5.95 11.28 9.19
N VAL A 187 4.97 12.15 8.98
CA VAL A 187 3.60 11.74 8.61
C VAL A 187 3.60 11.03 7.25
N CYS A 188 4.34 11.54 6.27
CA CYS A 188 4.49 10.88 4.97
C CYS A 188 5.18 9.50 5.09
N PHE A 189 6.20 9.39 5.94
CA PHE A 189 6.87 8.11 6.21
C PHE A 189 5.91 7.08 6.82
N GLY A 190 5.13 7.46 7.84
CA GLY A 190 4.12 6.55 8.39
C GLY A 190 3.02 6.19 7.37
N ALA A 191 2.69 7.09 6.44
CA ALA A 191 1.78 6.79 5.34
C ALA A 191 2.35 5.78 4.35
N SER A 192 3.66 5.82 4.03
CA SER A 192 4.29 4.84 3.14
C SER A 192 4.34 3.45 3.77
N GLN A 193 4.67 3.37 5.06
CA GLN A 193 4.62 2.10 5.83
C GLN A 193 3.22 1.46 5.80
N MET A 194 2.18 2.29 5.75
CA MET A 194 0.79 1.82 5.63
C MET A 194 0.46 1.28 4.22
N GLN A 195 1.10 1.79 3.16
CA GLN A 195 0.91 1.26 1.79
C GLN A 195 1.63 -0.07 1.60
N GLU A 196 2.82 -0.18 2.18
CA GLU A 196 3.67 -1.36 2.04
C GLU A 196 3.24 -2.51 2.96
N LEU A 197 2.41 -2.24 3.96
CA LEU A 197 2.04 -3.17 5.04
C LEU A 197 3.28 -3.69 5.81
N SER A 198 4.36 -2.91 5.83
CA SER A 198 5.68 -3.29 6.35
C SER A 198 5.78 -3.21 7.87
N SER A 199 5.13 -2.21 8.48
CA SER A 199 5.19 -2.03 9.93
C SER A 199 3.91 -1.41 10.47
N TYR A 200 3.18 -2.19 11.28
CA TYR A 200 1.98 -1.71 11.95
C TYR A 200 2.29 -0.59 12.98
N PRO A 201 3.33 -0.69 13.84
CA PRO A 201 3.66 0.38 14.79
C PRO A 201 4.00 1.70 14.10
N TRP A 202 4.82 1.69 13.05
CA TRP A 202 5.17 2.92 12.33
C TRP A 202 3.98 3.53 11.60
N SER A 203 3.11 2.70 11.02
CA SER A 203 1.85 3.14 10.41
C SER A 203 0.93 3.82 11.44
N LEU A 204 0.86 3.28 12.66
CA LEU A 204 0.06 3.84 13.75
C LEU A 204 0.64 5.16 14.26
N ILE A 205 1.96 5.27 14.41
CA ILE A 205 2.64 6.52 14.80
C ILE A 205 2.34 7.61 13.77
N GLY A 206 2.49 7.32 12.48
CA GLY A 206 2.15 8.26 11.41
C GLY A 206 0.69 8.70 11.44
N ALA A 207 -0.23 7.76 11.70
CA ALA A 207 -1.65 8.07 11.85
C ALA A 207 -1.92 8.98 13.07
N ILE A 208 -1.26 8.76 14.20
CA ILE A 208 -1.38 9.62 15.40
C ILE A 208 -0.83 11.03 15.12
N MET A 209 0.35 11.13 14.50
CA MET A 209 0.94 12.43 14.14
C MET A 209 0.10 13.20 13.12
N GLY A 210 -0.64 12.49 12.25
CA GLY A 210 -1.59 13.05 11.29
C GLY A 210 -2.92 13.52 11.88
N VAL A 211 -3.17 13.33 13.19
CA VAL A 211 -4.39 13.85 13.84
C VAL A 211 -4.34 15.36 13.96
N VAL A 212 -3.18 15.92 14.35
CA VAL A 212 -3.03 17.35 14.69
C VAL A 212 -3.33 18.28 13.50
N PRO A 213 -2.82 18.05 12.28
CA PRO A 213 -2.97 19.03 11.20
C PRO A 213 -4.37 19.07 10.58
N LEU A 214 -5.00 17.91 10.37
CA LEU A 214 -6.23 17.80 9.54
C LEU A 214 -7.24 16.75 10.03
N LEU A 215 -7.07 16.16 11.22
CA LEU A 215 -7.88 15.05 11.74
C LEU A 215 -7.93 13.78 10.86
N VAL A 216 -7.26 13.77 9.70
CA VAL A 216 -7.14 12.63 8.78
C VAL A 216 -6.56 11.42 9.52
N GLY A 217 -5.68 11.66 10.49
CA GLY A 217 -5.13 10.63 11.37
C GLY A 217 -6.19 9.76 12.06
N ILE A 218 -7.32 10.34 12.48
CA ILE A 218 -8.39 9.57 13.15
C ILE A 218 -9.00 8.55 12.19
N TYR A 219 -9.24 8.95 10.94
CA TYR A 219 -9.74 8.05 9.90
C TYR A 219 -8.75 6.90 9.63
N CYS A 220 -7.46 7.20 9.58
CA CYS A 220 -6.40 6.19 9.45
C CYS A 220 -6.36 5.24 10.65
N ILE A 221 -6.50 5.73 11.89
CA ILE A 221 -6.54 4.89 13.10
C ILE A 221 -7.73 3.94 13.06
N VAL A 222 -8.93 4.42 12.68
CA VAL A 222 -10.12 3.56 12.55
C VAL A 222 -9.91 2.49 11.48
N MET A 223 -9.26 2.83 10.37
CA MET A 223 -8.93 1.86 9.31
C MET A 223 -7.88 0.83 9.75
N LEU A 224 -6.84 1.25 10.47
CA LEU A 224 -5.83 0.34 11.04
C LEU A 224 -6.42 -0.62 12.08
N GLN A 225 -7.50 -0.23 12.76
CA GLN A 225 -8.20 -1.10 13.71
C GLN A 225 -9.03 -2.20 13.05
N ASN A 226 -9.26 -2.15 11.72
CA ASN A 226 -9.98 -3.22 11.03
C ASN A 226 -9.23 -4.55 11.14
N PRO A 227 -9.91 -5.65 11.52
CA PRO A 227 -9.25 -6.95 11.67
C PRO A 227 -8.67 -7.47 10.35
N LYS A 228 -9.26 -7.10 9.21
CA LYS A 228 -8.74 -7.44 7.88
C LYS A 228 -7.40 -6.77 7.58
N VAL A 229 -7.22 -5.53 8.05
CA VAL A 229 -5.98 -4.79 7.89
C VAL A 229 -4.89 -5.38 8.78
N LYS A 230 -5.23 -5.67 10.05
CA LYS A 230 -4.29 -6.31 10.99
C LYS A 230 -3.80 -7.66 10.49
N ALA A 231 -4.71 -8.50 9.99
CA ALA A 231 -4.33 -9.77 9.38
C ALA A 231 -3.38 -9.60 8.18
N GLY A 232 -3.52 -8.50 7.41
CA GLY A 232 -2.60 -8.17 6.32
C GLY A 232 -1.21 -7.76 6.78
N PHE A 233 -1.08 -7.08 7.92
CA PHE A 233 0.22 -6.77 8.54
C PHE A 233 0.87 -8.02 9.14
N GLU A 234 0.11 -8.87 9.85
CA GLU A 234 0.62 -10.12 10.43
C GLU A 234 1.13 -11.09 9.36
N GLU A 235 0.49 -11.17 8.19
CA GLU A 235 0.96 -11.99 7.06
C GLU A 235 2.30 -11.47 6.49
N MET A 236 2.53 -10.15 6.53
CA MET A 236 3.75 -9.52 6.01
C MET A 236 4.92 -9.70 6.99
N GLU A 237 4.69 -9.42 8.27
CA GLU A 237 5.69 -9.62 9.34
C GLU A 237 6.10 -11.10 9.45
N GLY A 238 5.15 -12.04 9.35
CA GLY A 238 5.46 -13.47 9.41
C GLY A 238 6.21 -14.01 8.18
N SER A 239 6.06 -13.39 7.01
CA SER A 239 6.75 -13.83 5.79
C SER A 239 8.24 -13.46 5.77
N ALA A 240 8.65 -12.42 6.50
CA ALA A 240 10.04 -11.99 6.51
C ALA A 240 10.95 -12.88 7.38
N GLU A 241 10.39 -13.55 8.39
CA GLU A 241 11.17 -14.41 9.30
C GLU A 241 11.36 -15.84 8.79
N GLU A 242 10.48 -16.35 7.90
CA GLU A 242 10.57 -17.75 7.41
C GLU A 242 11.60 -17.95 6.29
N ASP A 243 12.03 -16.90 5.59
CA ASP A 243 13.00 -17.00 4.47
C ASP A 243 14.48 -16.92 4.93
N GLU A 244 14.80 -16.50 6.15
CA GLU A 244 16.21 -16.40 6.61
C GLU A 244 16.78 -17.74 7.14
N ASP A 245 15.96 -18.75 7.42
CA ASP A 245 16.40 -20.00 8.04
C ASP A 245 16.67 -21.17 7.05
N ASP A 246 16.36 -21.04 5.75
CA ASP A 246 16.51 -22.16 4.78
C ASP A 246 17.76 -22.09 3.88
N ASP A 247 18.55 -21.00 3.91
CA ASP A 247 19.76 -20.86 3.08
C ASP A 247 21.06 -21.39 3.75
N GLY A 248 21.00 -21.85 5.00
CA GLY A 248 22.20 -22.19 5.78
C GLY A 248 22.73 -23.63 5.66
N LYS A 249 22.09 -24.54 4.91
CA LYS A 249 22.43 -25.99 4.93
C LYS A 249 22.85 -26.61 3.59
N GLY A 250 23.22 -25.80 2.60
CA GLY A 250 23.67 -26.27 1.30
C GLY A 250 25.16 -26.04 1.02
N LYS A 251 26.01 -27.02 1.34
CA LYS A 251 27.38 -27.21 0.80
C LYS A 251 28.42 -26.12 1.12
N LYS A 252 29.05 -26.28 2.28
CA LYS A 252 30.49 -26.01 2.45
C LYS A 252 31.24 -26.95 1.48
N LYS A 253 31.65 -26.45 0.31
CA LYS A 253 32.66 -27.10 -0.51
C LYS A 253 33.98 -26.45 -0.10
N GLU A 254 34.70 -27.18 0.74
CA GLU A 254 36.10 -26.97 1.06
C GLU A 254 36.86 -27.11 -0.26
N ASP A 255 37.40 -26.01 -0.76
CA ASP A 255 38.51 -25.92 -1.71
C ASP A 255 39.15 -24.57 -1.30
N ASP A 256 40.05 -24.53 -0.31
CA ASP A 256 41.51 -24.70 -0.45
C ASP A 256 42.03 -23.99 -1.70
N ASP A 257 42.66 -22.83 -1.49
CA ASP A 257 43.88 -22.32 -2.16
C ASP A 257 43.97 -20.83 -1.81
N ASP A 258 44.72 -20.46 -0.77
CA ASP A 258 46.17 -20.22 -0.77
C ASP A 258 46.56 -18.88 -1.41
N GLU A 259 47.39 -18.18 -0.64
CA GLU A 259 48.46 -17.29 -1.05
C GLU A 259 48.23 -15.76 -1.16
N ASP A 260 49.04 -15.11 -0.30
CA ASP A 260 49.74 -13.84 -0.43
C ASP A 260 48.99 -12.57 0.02
N GLU A 261 49.25 -12.05 1.23
CA GLU A 261 50.49 -11.38 1.69
C GLU A 261 50.87 -10.17 0.83
N ASP A 262 51.33 -9.14 1.53
CA ASP A 262 52.00 -7.91 1.08
C ASP A 262 51.05 -6.73 0.80
N ASP A 263 51.06 -5.76 1.73
CA ASP A 263 51.89 -4.54 1.67
C ASP A 263 51.18 -3.49 0.81
N ASP A 264 51.14 -2.21 1.12
CA ASP A 264 51.79 -1.39 2.12
C ASP A 264 51.00 -0.08 2.10
N ASP A 265 51.32 0.76 3.07
CA ASP A 265 51.17 2.21 3.04
C ASP A 265 51.04 2.84 1.63
N ASP A 266 50.12 3.79 1.48
CA ASP A 266 50.57 5.10 1.02
C ASP A 266 49.58 6.20 1.43
N GLU A 267 50.19 7.14 2.13
CA GLU A 267 49.71 8.44 2.58
C GLU A 267 49.33 9.33 1.38
N ASP A 268 48.54 10.37 1.69
CA ASP A 268 48.60 11.71 1.10
C ASP A 268 48.89 11.85 -0.41
N ASP A 269 47.92 12.38 -1.15
CA ASP A 269 48.22 13.55 -1.98
C ASP A 269 47.00 14.45 -2.17
N GLU A 270 47.22 15.70 -1.76
CA GLU A 270 46.44 16.88 -2.08
C GLU A 270 46.57 17.22 -3.59
N ASP A 271 45.84 18.27 -3.98
CA ASP A 271 46.00 19.08 -5.19
C ASP A 271 45.20 18.69 -6.45
N ASP A 272 44.16 19.50 -6.66
CA ASP A 272 44.01 20.41 -7.80
C ASP A 272 44.73 19.99 -9.11
N ASP A 273 43.94 19.73 -10.15
CA ASP A 273 44.13 20.48 -11.40
C ASP A 273 42.96 20.30 -12.38
N ASP A 274 42.49 21.45 -12.84
CA ASP A 274 41.75 21.69 -14.08
C ASP A 274 42.42 20.99 -15.28
N ASP A 275 41.69 20.14 -16.01
CA ASP A 275 42.03 19.95 -17.43
C ASP A 275 40.80 19.65 -18.31
N ASP A 276 40.39 20.74 -18.94
CA ASP A 276 39.34 20.89 -19.93
C ASP A 276 39.83 20.32 -21.28
N ARG A 277 39.51 19.05 -21.61
CA ARG A 277 39.66 18.54 -22.99
C ARG A 277 38.55 17.63 -23.49
N PRO A 278 37.98 17.91 -24.69
CA PRO A 278 36.92 17.11 -25.29
C PRO A 278 37.49 15.90 -26.05
N LYS A 279 37.14 14.68 -25.62
CA LYS A 279 37.39 13.46 -26.39
C LYS A 279 36.17 13.04 -27.22
N LYS A 280 36.36 13.18 -28.54
CA LYS A 280 35.60 12.55 -29.63
C LYS A 280 35.28 11.07 -29.36
N GLY A 281 33.99 10.76 -29.43
CA GLY A 281 33.40 9.74 -30.31
C GLY A 281 33.94 8.30 -30.26
N LYS A 282 33.13 7.42 -29.66
CA LYS A 282 32.99 6.05 -30.17
C LYS A 282 31.56 5.57 -29.97
N GLY A 283 30.90 5.28 -31.08
CA GLY A 283 29.50 4.86 -31.13
C GLY A 283 29.26 3.47 -30.58
N ARG A 284 28.17 3.36 -29.84
CA ARG A 284 27.31 2.19 -29.59
C ARG A 284 25.96 2.84 -29.23
N GLY A 285 24.91 2.76 -30.03
CA GLY A 285 24.33 1.56 -30.59
C GLY A 285 23.18 1.13 -29.68
N LYS A 286 21.99 1.69 -29.92
CA LYS A 286 20.64 1.21 -29.54
C LYS A 286 20.43 0.72 -28.09
N GLU A 287 19.62 1.47 -27.33
CA GLU A 287 18.26 1.04 -26.97
C GLU A 287 17.45 2.26 -26.50
N LYS A 288 16.31 2.50 -27.15
CA LYS A 288 15.36 3.57 -26.78
C LYS A 288 14.27 2.93 -25.94
N GLU A 289 14.41 2.96 -24.61
CA GLU A 289 13.27 2.76 -23.74
C GLU A 289 12.64 4.13 -23.45
N LYS A 290 11.48 4.36 -24.04
CA LYS A 290 10.70 5.58 -23.90
C LYS A 290 10.14 5.63 -22.48
N ALA A 291 10.68 6.55 -21.67
CA ALA A 291 9.99 7.06 -20.49
C ALA A 291 8.68 7.73 -20.91
N GLY A 292 7.56 7.02 -20.69
CA GLY A 292 6.22 7.55 -20.84
C GLY A 292 5.91 8.49 -19.68
N LYS A 293 5.92 9.79 -19.97
CA LYS A 293 5.35 10.86 -19.14
C LYS A 293 3.86 10.60 -18.89
N GLY A 294 3.51 10.17 -17.68
CA GLY A 294 2.13 10.17 -17.19
C GLY A 294 1.69 11.58 -16.82
N ALA A 295 1.15 12.31 -17.79
CA ALA A 295 0.53 13.62 -17.57
C ALA A 295 -0.77 13.48 -16.76
N LYS A 296 -0.83 14.24 -15.67
CA LYS A 296 -2.03 14.54 -14.88
C LYS A 296 -3.17 15.02 -15.80
N LYS A 297 -4.32 14.37 -15.78
CA LYS A 297 -5.60 15.01 -16.12
C LYS A 297 -6.43 15.19 -14.85
N ALA A 298 -6.54 16.46 -14.45
CA ALA A 298 -7.45 16.95 -13.44
C ALA A 298 -8.90 16.63 -13.85
N GLY A 299 -9.60 15.87 -13.00
CA GLY A 299 -11.05 15.70 -13.09
C GLY A 299 -11.75 17.00 -12.68
N LYS A 300 -12.23 17.73 -13.68
CA LYS A 300 -13.10 18.89 -13.56
C LYS A 300 -14.45 18.42 -12.99
N GLY A 301 -14.70 18.69 -11.70
CA GLY A 301 -15.98 18.40 -11.06
C GLY A 301 -17.13 19.23 -11.65
N PRO A 302 -18.37 18.70 -11.67
CA PRO A 302 -19.52 19.39 -12.26
C PRO A 302 -19.97 20.57 -11.39
N ALA A 303 -20.24 21.69 -12.07
CA ALA A 303 -20.87 22.88 -11.52
C ALA A 303 -22.21 22.53 -10.85
N LYS A 304 -22.31 22.77 -9.54
CA LYS A 304 -23.59 22.83 -8.83
C LYS A 304 -24.37 24.02 -9.37
N LYS A 305 -25.41 23.71 -10.16
CA LYS A 305 -26.46 24.63 -10.59
C LYS A 305 -27.16 25.16 -9.34
N SER A 306 -27.04 26.47 -9.13
CA SER A 306 -27.84 27.24 -8.19
C SER A 306 -29.32 27.00 -8.46
N ARG A 307 -30.06 26.62 -7.42
CA ARG A 307 -31.52 26.63 -7.42
C ARG A 307 -31.90 27.87 -6.63
N GLY A 308 -32.44 28.86 -7.33
CA GLY A 308 -33.07 30.03 -6.73
C GLY A 308 -34.15 29.59 -5.77
N GLY A 309 -34.14 30.18 -4.58
CA GLY A 309 -35.31 30.29 -3.73
C GLY A 309 -35.90 31.66 -4.00
N ASP A 310 -37.02 31.64 -4.71
CA ASP A 310 -37.97 32.73 -4.83
C ASP A 310 -38.46 33.17 -3.45
N GLU A 311 -38.76 34.46 -3.42
CA GLU A 311 -39.50 35.22 -2.43
C GLU A 311 -40.88 34.60 -2.19
N ASP A 312 -41.39 34.63 -0.95
CA ASP A 312 -42.80 34.92 -0.63
C ASP A 312 -43.02 34.98 0.90
N GLU A 313 -43.71 36.05 1.31
CA GLU A 313 -44.24 36.47 2.64
C GLU A 313 -43.32 37.08 3.70
#